data_AF-A0A350RFD5-F1
#
_entry.id   AF-A0A350RFD5-F1
#
_cell.length_a   1.000
_cell.length_b   1.000
_cell.length_c   1.000
_cell.angle_alpha   90.00
_cell.angle_beta   90.00
_cell.angle_gamma   90.00
#
_symmetry.space_group_name_H-M   'P 1'
#
loop_
_entity.id
_entity.type
_entity.pdbx_description
1 polymer ?
#
loop_
_entity_poly.entity_id
_entity_poly.type
_entity_poly.pdbx_seq_one_letter_code
_entity_poly.pdbx_strand_id
1 'polypeptide(L)' 'MEHMPLSVLDLATVSSDATSAQALSDATELAVKSEEFGYSRFWVAEHHNMNTVASTSPAVLIAHVAASTKNIKVGSG' A
#
# COMPACT_ATOMS: atom_id res chain seq x y z
N MET A 1 15.38 25.37 3.85
CA MET A 1 14.31 25.04 2.88
C MET A 1 13.48 23.95 3.52
N GLU A 2 12.16 24.13 3.58
CA GLU A 2 11.27 23.09 4.08
C GLU A 2 11.09 22.04 2.95
N HIS A 3 11.40 20.78 3.24
CA HIS A 3 11.23 19.70 2.25
C HIS A 3 9.75 19.36 2.13
N MET A 4 9.26 19.22 0.89
CA MET A 4 7.88 18.81 0.64
C MET A 4 7.68 17.35 1.06
N PRO A 5 6.69 17.03 1.92
CA PRO A 5 6.45 15.66 2.36
C PRO A 5 6.05 14.76 1.18
N LEU A 6 6.69 13.59 1.08
CA LEU A 6 6.35 12.57 0.08
C LEU A 6 5.41 11.52 0.67
N SER A 7 4.57 10.93 -0.17
CA SER A 7 3.62 9.86 0.18
C SER A 7 3.55 8.83 -0.95
N VAL A 8 3.03 7.64 -0.66
CA VAL A 8 2.86 6.55 -1.63
C VAL A 8 1.37 6.28 -1.83
N LEU A 9 0.97 6.05 -3.09
CA LEU A 9 -0.29 5.44 -3.46
C LEU A 9 0.03 4.11 -4.14
N ASP A 10 -0.39 3.01 -3.52
CA ASP A 10 -0.18 1.66 -4.01
C ASP A 10 -1.50 1.05 -4.51
N LEU A 11 -1.43 0.40 -5.68
CA LEU A 11 -2.57 -0.26 -6.29
C LEU A 11 -2.67 -1.74 -5.89
N ALA A 12 -1.65 -2.32 -5.25
CA ALA A 12 -1.46 -3.76 -5.10
C ALA A 12 -1.52 -4.47 -6.48
N THR A 13 -0.70 -3.99 -7.42
CA THR A 13 -0.66 -4.51 -8.79
C THR A 13 -0.18 -5.96 -8.81
N VAL A 14 -0.90 -6.82 -9.52
CA VAL A 14 -0.54 -8.22 -9.75
C VAL A 14 0.28 -8.31 -11.03
N SER A 15 1.58 -8.58 -10.90
CA SER A 15 2.48 -8.85 -12.04
C SER A 15 2.07 -10.13 -12.78
N SER A 16 2.49 -10.26 -14.05
CA SER A 16 2.11 -11.37 -14.94
C SER A 16 2.43 -12.77 -14.41
N ASP A 17 3.43 -12.88 -13.54
CA ASP A 17 3.94 -14.11 -12.92
C ASP A 17 3.66 -14.17 -11.41
N ALA A 18 2.85 -13.25 -10.88
CA ALA A 18 2.52 -13.14 -9.46
C ALA A 18 1.07 -13.53 -9.17
N THR A 19 0.78 -13.77 -7.89
CA THR A 19 -0.58 -13.98 -7.38
C THR A 19 -1.08 -12.73 -6.65
N SER A 20 -2.39 -12.60 -6.45
CA SER A 20 -2.93 -11.53 -5.61
C SER A 20 -2.38 -11.57 -4.18
N ALA A 21 -2.11 -12.76 -3.63
CA ALA A 21 -1.49 -12.89 -2.32
C ALA A 21 -0.07 -12.30 -2.30
N GLN A 22 0.71 -12.52 -3.36
CA GLN A 22 2.04 -11.93 -3.49
C GLN A 22 1.93 -10.40 -3.58
N ALA A 23 1.05 -9.87 -4.42
CA ALA A 23 0.86 -8.41 -4.56
C ALA A 23 0.45 -7.73 -3.24
N LEU A 24 -0.40 -8.38 -2.43
CA LEU A 24 -0.77 -7.87 -1.11
C LEU A 24 0.40 -7.92 -0.11
N SER A 25 1.23 -8.97 -0.18
CA SER A 25 2.46 -9.08 0.63
C SER A 25 3.46 -7.98 0.24
N ASP A 26 3.66 -7.75 -1.06
CA ASP A 26 4.56 -6.74 -1.59
C ASP A 26 4.11 -5.32 -1.21
N ALA A 27 2.79 -5.05 -1.24
CA ALA A 27 2.23 -3.79 -0.77
C ALA A 27 2.51 -3.54 0.73
N THR A 28 2.40 -4.58 1.57
CA THR A 28 2.76 -4.49 3.00
C THR A 28 4.25 -4.23 3.20
N GLU A 29 5.12 -4.92 2.47
CA GLU A 29 6.57 -4.68 2.53
C GLU A 29 6.91 -3.25 2.07
N LEU A 30 6.29 -2.78 0.98
CA LEU A 30 6.48 -1.42 0.49
C LEU A 30 6.05 -0.37 1.53
N ALA A 31 4.97 -0.61 2.27
CA ALA A 31 4.55 0.29 3.34
C ALA A 31 5.57 0.36 4.49
N VAL A 32 6.14 -0.78 4.90
CA VAL A 32 7.23 -0.82 5.89
C VAL A 32 8.46 -0.07 5.40
N LYS A 33 8.86 -0.28 4.13
CA LYS A 33 9.99 0.46 3.54
C LYS A 33 9.72 1.94 3.38
N SER A 34 8.48 2.32 3.04
CA SER A 34 8.07 3.72 2.96
C SER A 34 8.18 4.40 4.32
N GLU A 35 7.83 3.71 5.40
CA GLU A 35 8.05 4.21 6.77
C GLU A 35 9.54 4.36 7.08
N GLU A 36 10.37 3.34 6.79
CA GLU A 36 11.83 3.39 7.00
C GLU A 36 12.48 4.57 6.24
N PHE A 37 11.95 4.91 5.07
CA PHE A 37 12.43 6.02 4.23
C PHE A 37 11.81 7.39 4.56
N GLY A 38 10.93 7.48 5.56
CA GLY A 38 10.36 8.74 6.04
C GLY A 38 9.21 9.31 5.20
N TYR A 39 8.51 8.47 4.44
CA TYR A 39 7.27 8.89 3.77
C TYR A 39 6.18 9.20 4.80
N SER A 40 5.32 10.16 4.47
CA SER A 40 4.29 10.67 5.40
C SER A 40 3.00 9.84 5.41
N ARG A 41 2.63 9.27 4.26
CA ARG A 41 1.41 8.48 4.10
C ARG A 41 1.62 7.33 3.13
N PHE A 42 0.88 6.24 3.37
CA PHE A 42 0.71 5.12 2.46
C PHE A 42 -0.78 4.94 2.19
N TRP A 43 -1.20 5.16 0.94
CA TRP A 43 -2.56 4.95 0.49
C TRP A 43 -2.69 3.68 -0.30
N VAL A 44 -3.83 3.01 -0.16
CA VAL A 44 -4.21 1.88 -1.00
C VAL A 44 -5.41 2.27 -1.86
N ALA A 45 -5.34 1.94 -3.15
CA ALA A 45 -6.42 2.19 -4.10
C ALA A 45 -7.54 1.13 -3.99
N GLU A 46 -8.69 1.37 -4.61
CA GLU A 46 -9.77 0.39 -4.74
C GLU A 46 -10.10 0.12 -6.21
N HIS A 47 -10.04 -1.14 -6.63
CA HIS A 47 -10.49 -1.55 -7.95
C HIS A 47 -11.25 -2.86 -7.88
N HIS A 48 -12.30 -2.96 -8.70
CA HIS A 48 -13.13 -4.16 -8.82
C HIS A 48 -13.06 -4.68 -10.25
N ASN A 49 -13.22 -6.00 -10.40
CA ASN A 49 -13.28 -6.65 -11.72
C ASN A 49 -12.01 -6.45 -12.57
N MET A 50 -10.86 -6.24 -11.93
CA MET A 50 -9.54 -6.08 -12.55
C MET A 50 -8.60 -7.18 -12.05
N ASN A 51 -8.20 -8.11 -12.92
CA ASN A 51 -7.30 -9.21 -12.57
C ASN A 51 -5.86 -8.76 -12.29
N THR A 52 -5.49 -7.55 -12.72
CA THR A 52 -4.16 -6.95 -12.51
C THR A 52 -4.06 -6.14 -11.22
N VAL A 53 -5.13 -6.06 -10.40
CA VAL A 53 -5.15 -5.30 -9.15
C VAL A 53 -5.75 -6.16 -8.03
N ALA A 54 -5.01 -6.36 -6.94
CA ALA A 54 -5.46 -7.17 -5.81
C ALA A 54 -6.32 -6.38 -4.80
N SER A 55 -6.20 -5.05 -4.76
CA SER A 55 -6.89 -4.23 -3.77
C SER A 55 -8.36 -3.97 -4.15
N THR A 56 -9.26 -4.74 -3.53
CA THR A 56 -10.73 -4.67 -3.73
C THR A 56 -11.50 -4.15 -2.51
N SER A 57 -10.87 -4.13 -1.33
CA SER A 57 -11.51 -3.72 -0.08
C SER A 57 -10.50 -2.95 0.80
N PRO A 58 -10.35 -1.63 0.58
CA PRO A 58 -9.34 -0.82 1.26
C PRO A 58 -9.38 -0.93 2.78
N ALA A 59 -10.56 -0.99 3.41
CA ALA A 59 -10.67 -1.06 4.86
C ALA A 59 -9.91 -2.26 5.46
N VAL A 60 -9.93 -3.41 4.78
CA VAL A 60 -9.23 -4.63 5.22
C VAL A 60 -7.73 -4.48 5.01
N LEU A 61 -7.32 -3.99 3.84
CA LEU A 61 -5.91 -3.82 3.52
C LEU A 61 -5.25 -2.72 4.39
N ILE A 62 -5.96 -1.62 4.66
CA ILE A 62 -5.53 -0.57 5.59
C ILE A 62 -5.27 -1.16 6.97
N ALA A 63 -6.20 -1.96 7.51
CA ALA A 63 -6.02 -2.58 8.82
C ALA A 63 -4.79 -3.50 8.86
N HIS A 64 -4.58 -4.29 7.80
CA HIS A 64 -3.42 -5.17 7.68
C HIS A 64 -2.09 -4.41 7.60
N VAL A 65 -2.02 -3.38 6.76
CA VAL A 65 -0.80 -2.56 6.58
C VAL A 65 -0.50 -1.73 7.83
N ALA A 66 -1.53 -1.15 8.45
CA ALA A 66 -1.39 -0.39 9.69
C ALA A 66 -0.87 -1.26 10.85
N ALA A 67 -1.23 -2.55 10.89
CA ALA A 67 -0.69 -3.49 11.87
C ALA A 67 0.79 -3.83 11.64
N SER A 68 1.31 -3.62 10.43
CA SER A 68 2.70 -3.90 10.05
C SER A 68 3.62 -2.68 10.15
N THR A 69 3.06 -1.50 10.40
CA THR A 69 3.77 -0.21 10.49
C THR A 69 3.59 0.43 11.86
N LYS A 70 4.34 1.48 12.18
CA LYS A 70 4.32 2.10 13.53
C LYS A 70 3.90 3.56 13.55
N ASN A 71 4.27 4.33 12.53
CA ASN A 71 4.20 5.79 12.50
C ASN A 71 3.63 6.33 11.19
N ILE A 72 3.86 5.67 10.05
CA ILE A 72 3.32 6.12 8.75
C ILE A 72 1.80 6.09 8.79
N LYS A 73 1.15 7.13 8.23
CA LYS A 73 -0.31 7.18 8.18
C LYS A 73 -0.80 6.30 7.05
N VAL A 74 -1.67 5.35 7.35
CA VAL A 74 -2.27 4.45 6.36
C VAL A 74 -3.71 4.88 6.07
N GLY A 75 -4.12 4.85 4.80
CA GLY A 75 -5.48 5.21 4.40
C GLY A 75 -5.85 4.73 2.99
N SER A 76 -7.02 5.14 2.51
CA SER A 76 -7.46 4.91 1.13
C SER A 76 -7.33 6.19 0.31
N GLY A 77 -7.01 6.07 -0.98
CA GLY A 77 -6.87 7.19 -1.91
C GLY A 77 -7.09 6.78 -3.35
#